data_AF-A0A7S0E6U7-F1
#
_entry.id   AF-A0A7S0E6U7-F1
#
_cell.length_a   1.000
_cell.length_b   1.000
_cell.length_c   1.000
_cell.angle_alpha   90.00
_cell.angle_beta   90.00
_cell.angle_gamma   90.00
#
_symmetry.space_group_name_H-M   'P 1'
#
loop_
_entity.id
_entity.type
_entity.pdbx_description
1 polymer ?
#
loop_
_entity_poly.entity_id
_entity_poly.type
_entity_poly.pdbx_seq_one_letter_code
_entity_poly.pdbx_strand_id
1 'polypeptide(L)'
;QCLAFITFGALADYGRNRKFGLMLCTGVGSLSCMLFLLVSDPHMHSFAAWLTISSNVCFGLSVVYYNAFLPILVSFHPEVTSTSNSMDKIEEVENFMSTVGFMFGYIAGFIGAVFGVVLQALVGNEDNGRLGDRVTIFFAGLWWAGWSVWTFYCLGAHPGKPTPKL
;
A
#
# COMPACT_ATOMS: atom_id res chain seq x y z
N GLN A 1 -7.48 9.90 -9.68
CA GLN A 1 -6.19 9.70 -8.97
C GLN A 1 -5.51 11.02 -8.63
N CYS A 2 -5.20 11.91 -9.60
CA CYS A 2 -4.56 13.22 -9.34
C CYS A 2 -5.26 14.07 -8.24
N LEU A 3 -6.58 14.30 -8.34
CA LEU A 3 -7.33 15.07 -7.32
C LEU A 3 -7.27 14.44 -5.92
N ALA A 4 -7.32 13.11 -5.82
CA ALA A 4 -7.24 12.41 -4.54
C ALA A 4 -5.84 12.55 -3.91
N PHE A 5 -4.77 12.54 -4.73
CA PHE A 5 -3.42 12.82 -4.23
C PHE A 5 -3.26 14.25 -3.76
N ILE A 6 -3.88 15.23 -4.43
CA ILE A 6 -3.82 16.63 -4.00
C ILE A 6 -4.57 16.80 -2.66
N THR A 7 -5.77 16.24 -2.52
CA THR A 7 -6.60 16.43 -1.32
C THR A 7 -6.11 15.59 -0.13
N PHE A 8 -5.83 14.31 -0.33
CA PHE A 8 -5.42 13.41 0.74
C PHE A 8 -3.91 13.37 0.96
N GLY A 9 -3.09 13.81 0.01
CA GLY A 9 -1.65 14.04 0.22
C GLY A 9 -1.41 15.16 1.21
N ALA A 10 -2.13 16.27 1.10
CA ALA A 10 -2.12 17.32 2.13
C ALA A 10 -2.60 16.79 3.49
N LEU A 11 -3.60 15.90 3.51
CA LEU A 11 -4.04 15.25 4.75
C LEU A 11 -2.99 14.26 5.32
N ALA A 12 -2.16 13.66 4.47
CA ALA A 12 -1.05 12.80 4.87
C ALA A 12 0.11 13.62 5.46
N ASP A 13 0.42 14.77 4.86
CA ASP A 13 1.48 15.67 5.30
C ASP A 13 1.15 16.34 6.65
N TYR A 14 -0.11 16.71 6.88
CA TYR A 14 -0.52 17.49 8.07
C TYR A 14 -1.42 16.74 9.06
N GLY A 15 -1.90 15.53 8.73
CA GLY A 15 -2.84 14.79 9.56
C GLY A 15 -2.22 14.22 10.83
N ARG A 16 -2.85 14.48 11.99
CA ARG A 16 -2.44 13.94 13.30
C ARG A 16 -2.47 12.40 13.37
N ASN A 17 -3.19 11.74 12.47
CA ASN A 17 -3.45 10.30 12.47
C ASN A 17 -2.91 9.57 11.22
N ARG A 18 -1.66 9.84 10.81
CA ARG A 18 -1.04 9.24 9.60
C ARG A 18 -1.15 7.70 9.54
N LYS A 19 -1.02 7.01 10.68
CA LYS A 19 -1.11 5.54 10.74
C LYS A 19 -2.51 5.06 10.39
N PHE A 20 -3.52 5.77 10.88
CA PHE A 20 -4.92 5.48 10.58
C PHE A 20 -5.23 5.71 9.09
N GLY A 21 -4.71 6.79 8.50
CA GLY A 21 -4.83 7.05 7.06
C GLY A 21 -4.26 5.90 6.23
N LEU A 22 -3.05 5.44 6.56
CA LEU A 22 -2.41 4.31 5.89
C LEU A 22 -3.22 3.00 6.04
N MET A 23 -3.69 2.70 7.27
CA MET A 23 -4.52 1.52 7.55
C MET A 23 -5.84 1.54 6.79
N LEU A 24 -6.56 2.67 6.78
CA LEU A 24 -7.81 2.81 6.04
C LEU A 24 -7.59 2.64 4.55
N CYS A 25 -6.57 3.30 4.01
CA CYS A 25 -6.27 3.28 2.59
C CYS A 25 -5.95 1.86 2.11
N THR A 26 -5.08 1.17 2.84
CA THR A 26 -4.71 -0.21 2.55
C THR A 26 -5.87 -1.18 2.77
N GLY A 27 -6.69 -0.98 3.81
CA GLY A 27 -7.89 -1.78 4.07
C GLY A 27 -8.94 -1.63 2.97
N VAL A 28 -9.26 -0.40 2.55
CA VAL A 28 -10.21 -0.13 1.47
C VAL A 28 -9.69 -0.66 0.13
N GLY A 29 -8.40 -0.46 -0.17
CA GLY A 29 -7.78 -0.94 -1.41
C GLY A 29 -7.80 -2.47 -1.51
N SER A 30 -7.36 -3.17 -0.46
CA SER A 30 -7.35 -4.64 -0.41
C SER A 30 -8.78 -5.22 -0.43
N LEU A 31 -9.71 -4.63 0.31
CA LEU A 31 -11.12 -5.03 0.28
C LEU A 31 -11.74 -4.82 -1.11
N SER A 32 -11.38 -3.72 -1.80
CA SER A 32 -11.84 -3.46 -3.17
C SER A 32 -11.37 -4.56 -4.14
N CYS A 33 -10.13 -5.03 -4.00
CA CYS A 33 -9.62 -6.18 -4.76
C CYS A 33 -10.35 -7.49 -4.39
N MET A 34 -10.65 -7.71 -3.11
CA MET A 34 -11.40 -8.90 -2.69
C MET A 34 -12.85 -8.91 -3.21
N LEU A 35 -13.51 -7.75 -3.23
CA LEU A 35 -14.88 -7.58 -3.73
C LEU A 35 -15.00 -7.86 -5.24
N PHE A 36 -13.88 -7.88 -5.97
CA PHE A 36 -13.86 -8.24 -7.39
C PHE A 36 -14.36 -9.67 -7.65
N LEU A 37 -14.33 -10.56 -6.64
CA LEU A 37 -14.91 -11.90 -6.72
C LEU A 37 -16.44 -11.87 -6.99
N LEU A 38 -17.14 -10.83 -6.54
CA LEU A 38 -18.58 -10.67 -6.72
C LEU A 38 -18.97 -10.19 -8.12
N VAL A 39 -18.01 -9.77 -8.95
CA VAL A 39 -18.24 -9.33 -10.33
C VAL A 39 -18.44 -10.57 -11.21
N SER A 40 -19.64 -11.15 -11.12
CA SER A 40 -19.99 -12.36 -11.86
C SER A 40 -20.70 -12.09 -13.18
N ASP A 41 -21.48 -11.02 -13.23
CA ASP A 41 -22.33 -10.70 -14.38
C ASP A 41 -21.71 -9.66 -15.33
N PRO A 42 -21.91 -9.80 -16.65
CA PRO A 42 -21.49 -8.81 -17.64
C PRO A 42 -22.11 -7.42 -17.42
N HIS A 43 -23.24 -7.32 -16.73
CA HIS A 43 -23.88 -6.02 -16.46
C HIS A 43 -23.16 -5.21 -15.36
N MET A 44 -22.22 -5.81 -14.64
CA MET A 44 -21.51 -5.20 -13.51
C MET A 44 -20.17 -4.56 -13.88
N HIS A 45 -19.87 -4.36 -15.17
CA HIS A 45 -18.60 -3.74 -15.60
C HIS A 45 -18.38 -2.33 -15.02
N SER A 46 -19.44 -1.54 -14.83
CA SER A 46 -19.33 -0.23 -14.17
C SER A 46 -18.91 -0.35 -12.70
N PHE A 47 -19.39 -1.38 -11.99
CA PHE A 47 -18.99 -1.65 -10.61
C PHE A 47 -17.52 -2.08 -10.54
N ALA A 48 -17.08 -2.95 -11.44
CA ALA A 48 -15.68 -3.36 -11.58
C ALA A 48 -14.74 -2.17 -11.87
N ALA A 49 -15.19 -1.21 -12.69
CA ALA A 49 -14.46 0.02 -12.97
C ALA A 49 -14.29 0.88 -11.69
N TRP A 50 -15.35 1.06 -10.91
CA TRP A 50 -15.28 1.77 -9.63
C TRP A 50 -14.33 1.10 -8.63
N LEU A 51 -14.39 -0.23 -8.51
CA LEU A 51 -13.46 -0.99 -7.65
C LEU A 51 -12.00 -0.81 -8.08
N THR A 52 -11.74 -0.84 -9.38
CA THR A 52 -10.39 -0.64 -9.96
C THR A 52 -9.88 0.76 -9.68
N ILE A 53 -10.70 1.79 -9.84
CA ILE A 53 -10.33 3.18 -9.56
C ILE A 53 -10.04 3.35 -8.07
N SER A 54 -10.91 2.83 -7.21
CA SER A 54 -10.75 2.89 -5.74
C SER A 54 -9.44 2.22 -5.30
N SER A 55 -9.17 1.01 -5.79
CA SER A 55 -7.94 0.27 -5.46
C SER A 55 -6.68 1.01 -5.89
N ASN A 56 -6.64 1.56 -7.12
CA ASN A 56 -5.48 2.31 -7.60
C ASN A 56 -5.25 3.63 -6.84
N VAL A 57 -6.33 4.36 -6.50
CA VAL A 57 -6.23 5.56 -5.64
C VAL A 57 -5.67 5.17 -4.27
N CYS A 58 -6.16 4.09 -3.69
CA CYS A 58 -5.71 3.61 -2.39
C CYS A 58 -4.25 3.13 -2.40
N PHE A 59 -3.84 2.48 -3.47
CA PHE A 59 -2.45 2.05 -3.65
C PHE A 59 -1.51 3.27 -3.67
N GLY A 60 -1.81 4.27 -4.51
CA GLY A 60 -0.96 5.47 -4.58
C GLY A 60 -0.95 6.30 -3.29
N LEU A 61 -2.10 6.41 -2.62
CA LEU A 61 -2.15 7.12 -1.33
C LEU A 61 -1.34 6.39 -0.26
N SER A 62 -1.31 5.06 -0.28
CA SER A 62 -0.48 4.27 0.65
C SER A 62 1.02 4.58 0.47
N VAL A 63 1.47 4.78 -0.77
CA VAL A 63 2.86 5.20 -1.07
C VAL A 63 3.13 6.63 -0.57
N VAL A 64 2.19 7.55 -0.71
CA VAL A 64 2.32 8.92 -0.16
C VAL A 64 2.46 8.88 1.36
N TYR A 65 1.61 8.12 2.05
CA TYR A 65 1.72 7.93 3.50
C TYR A 65 3.05 7.27 3.90
N TYR A 66 3.51 6.27 3.14
CA TYR A 66 4.82 5.64 3.36
C TYR A 66 5.96 6.66 3.30
N ASN A 67 5.99 7.49 2.25
CA ASN A 67 7.00 8.55 2.13
C ASN A 67 6.93 9.55 3.30
N ALA A 68 5.74 9.86 3.81
CA ALA A 68 5.57 10.72 4.99
C ALA A 68 6.02 10.06 6.31
N PHE A 69 6.21 8.73 6.35
CA PHE A 69 6.72 7.97 7.49
C PHE A 69 8.22 7.72 7.45
N LEU A 70 8.81 7.69 6.26
CA LEU A 70 10.23 7.40 6.05
C LEU A 70 11.16 8.27 6.92
N PRO A 71 11.05 9.61 6.98
CA PRO A 71 11.92 10.43 7.82
C PRO A 71 11.70 10.22 9.33
N ILE A 72 10.50 9.76 9.72
CA ILE A 72 10.23 9.37 11.12
C ILE A 72 10.92 8.05 11.44
N LEU A 73 10.96 7.11 10.49
CA LEU A 73 11.58 5.80 10.70
C LEU A 73 13.12 5.92 10.80
N VAL A 74 13.70 6.79 9.96
CA VAL A 74 15.14 7.08 9.92
C VAL A 74 15.63 7.77 11.19
N SER A 75 14.81 8.62 11.82
CA SER A 75 15.23 9.37 13.02
C SER A 75 15.54 8.48 14.23
N PHE A 76 14.99 7.25 14.26
CA PHE A 76 15.28 6.25 15.29
C PHE A 76 16.44 5.32 14.92
N HIS A 77 17.04 5.45 13.74
CA HIS A 77 18.16 4.61 13.32
C HIS A 77 19.41 4.92 14.17
N PRO A 78 20.13 3.91 14.70
CA PRO A 78 21.27 4.11 15.59
C PRO A 78 22.40 4.95 14.95
N GLU A 79 22.56 4.88 13.63
CA GLU A 79 23.54 5.70 12.89
C GLU A 79 23.22 7.21 12.93
N VAL A 80 21.92 7.55 12.90
CA VAL A 80 21.43 8.94 12.95
C VAL A 80 21.39 9.47 14.39
N THR A 81 21.06 8.61 15.36
CA THR A 81 21.03 9.00 16.78
C THR A 81 22.43 9.24 17.36
N SER A 82 23.45 8.51 16.87
CA SER A 82 24.82 8.60 17.39
C SER A 82 25.64 9.73 16.76
N THR A 83 25.25 10.22 15.58
CA THR A 83 25.96 11.29 14.87
C THR A 83 25.09 12.55 14.82
N SER A 84 25.47 13.57 15.59
CA SER A 84 24.83 14.89 15.58
C SER A 84 24.70 15.48 14.15
N ASN A 85 23.47 15.56 13.64
CA ASN A 85 22.93 16.59 12.73
C ASN A 85 23.63 16.86 11.37
N SER A 86 24.33 15.90 10.76
CA SER A 86 24.66 16.04 9.34
C SER A 86 23.42 15.72 8.49
N MET A 87 22.77 16.74 7.93
CA MET A 87 21.59 16.59 7.06
C MET A 87 21.86 15.56 5.94
N ASP A 88 23.07 15.60 5.37
CA ASP A 88 23.52 14.69 4.30
C ASP A 88 23.45 13.22 4.71
N LYS A 89 23.80 12.89 5.96
CA LYS A 89 23.75 11.50 6.46
C LYS A 89 22.31 11.02 6.69
N ILE A 90 21.42 11.91 7.13
CA ILE A 90 20.00 11.57 7.31
C ILE A 90 19.39 11.24 5.95
N GLU A 91 19.67 12.07 4.94
CA GLU A 91 19.20 11.86 3.57
C GLU A 91 19.77 10.58 2.94
N GLU A 92 21.05 10.27 3.19
CA GLU A 92 21.67 9.02 2.72
C GLU A 92 20.98 7.78 3.30
N VAL A 93 20.78 7.73 4.62
CA VAL A 93 20.10 6.61 5.30
C VAL A 93 18.64 6.51 4.87
N GLU A 94 17.96 7.64 4.69
CA GLU A 94 16.59 7.70 4.19
C GLU A 94 16.46 7.10 2.79
N ASN A 95 17.32 7.52 1.86
CA ASN A 95 17.36 7.00 0.50
C ASN A 95 17.69 5.50 0.47
N PHE A 96 18.63 5.06 1.32
CA PHE A 96 18.97 3.64 1.46
C PHE A 96 17.78 2.82 1.96
N MET A 97 17.13 3.24 3.05
CA MET A 97 15.96 2.56 3.60
C MET A 97 14.79 2.51 2.62
N SER A 98 14.53 3.61 1.91
CA SER A 98 13.52 3.66 0.86
C SER A 98 13.80 2.66 -0.24
N THR A 99 15.04 2.66 -0.76
CA THR A 99 15.49 1.77 -1.84
C THR A 99 15.35 0.31 -1.45
N VAL A 100 15.80 -0.05 -0.24
CA VAL A 100 15.68 -1.41 0.30
C VAL A 100 14.20 -1.80 0.44
N GLY A 101 13.35 -0.91 0.95
CA GLY A 101 11.90 -1.14 1.06
C GLY A 101 11.24 -1.41 -0.29
N PHE A 102 11.54 -0.60 -1.31
CA PHE A 102 11.04 -0.81 -2.67
C PHE A 102 11.57 -2.10 -3.30
N MET A 103 12.85 -2.44 -3.09
CA MET A 103 13.42 -3.71 -3.58
C MET A 103 12.67 -4.92 -3.04
N PHE A 104 12.44 -4.98 -1.72
CA PHE A 104 11.64 -6.05 -1.13
C PHE A 104 10.21 -6.05 -1.66
N GLY A 105 9.61 -4.87 -1.87
CA GLY A 105 8.31 -4.73 -2.50
C GLY A 105 8.26 -5.32 -3.92
N TYR A 106 9.29 -5.08 -4.74
CA TYR A 106 9.38 -5.64 -6.10
C TYR A 106 9.58 -7.16 -6.08
N ILE A 107 10.42 -7.68 -5.19
CA ILE A 107 10.61 -9.14 -5.02
C ILE A 107 9.30 -9.81 -4.60
N ALA A 108 8.60 -9.24 -3.60
CA ALA A 108 7.32 -9.75 -3.14
C ALA A 108 6.24 -9.66 -4.24
N GLY A 109 6.23 -8.58 -5.02
CA GLY A 109 5.34 -8.40 -6.17
C GLY A 109 5.59 -9.44 -7.27
N PHE A 110 6.86 -9.73 -7.58
CA PHE A 110 7.23 -10.77 -8.53
C PHE A 110 6.79 -12.16 -8.05
N ILE A 111 7.07 -12.49 -6.79
CA ILE A 111 6.64 -13.76 -6.18
C ILE A 111 5.11 -13.88 -6.21
N GLY A 112 4.40 -12.84 -5.79
CA GLY A 112 2.94 -12.79 -5.83
C GLY A 112 2.38 -12.97 -7.24
N ALA A 113 3.04 -12.39 -8.26
CA ALA A 113 2.65 -12.55 -9.66
C ALA A 113 2.87 -13.99 -10.16
N VAL A 114 3.99 -14.63 -9.81
CA VAL A 114 4.24 -16.04 -10.14
C VAL A 114 3.16 -16.93 -9.50
N PHE A 115 2.85 -16.72 -8.22
CA PHE A 115 1.75 -17.44 -7.56
C PHE A 115 0.41 -17.17 -8.23
N GLY A 116 0.13 -15.93 -8.64
CA GLY A 116 -1.09 -15.57 -9.37
C GLY A 116 -1.22 -16.30 -10.71
N VAL A 117 -0.14 -16.40 -11.48
CA VAL A 117 -0.13 -17.14 -12.76
C VAL A 117 -0.33 -18.64 -12.52
N VAL A 118 0.29 -19.21 -11.49
CA VAL A 118 0.09 -20.62 -11.14
C VAL A 118 -1.36 -20.88 -10.72
N LEU A 119 -1.95 -20.01 -9.89
CA LEU A 119 -3.36 -20.10 -9.51
C LEU A 119 -4.29 -19.99 -10.73
N GLN A 120 -4.00 -19.05 -11.63
CA GLN A 120 -4.72 -18.91 -12.89
C GLN A 120 -4.64 -20.18 -13.73
N ALA A 121 -3.46 -20.80 -13.84
CA ALA A 121 -3.27 -22.01 -14.63
C ALA A 121 -3.99 -23.24 -14.02
N LEU A 122 -4.12 -23.30 -12.69
CA LEU A 122 -4.82 -24.39 -11.99
C LEU A 122 -6.35 -24.23 -12.00
N VAL A 123 -6.86 -23.00 -11.95
CA VAL A 123 -8.29 -22.69 -11.81
C VAL A 123 -8.94 -22.29 -13.14
N GLY A 124 -8.16 -21.77 -14.08
CA GLY A 124 -8.60 -21.30 -15.39
C GLY A 124 -8.92 -22.47 -16.32
N ASN A 125 -10.14 -22.99 -16.22
CA ASN A 125 -10.71 -23.91 -17.20
C ASN A 125 -11.63 -23.13 -18.16
N GLU A 126 -11.65 -23.47 -19.45
CA GLU A 126 -12.39 -22.72 -20.49
C GLU A 126 -13.90 -22.62 -20.20
N ASP A 127 -14.49 -23.60 -19.50
CA ASP A 127 -15.92 -23.62 -19.14
C ASP A 127 -16.29 -22.74 -17.94
N ASN A 128 -15.31 -22.20 -17.20
CA ASN A 128 -15.53 -21.62 -15.87
C ASN A 128 -15.78 -20.10 -15.86
N GLY A 129 -16.25 -19.48 -16.95
CA GLY A 129 -16.76 -18.10 -16.91
C GLY A 129 -15.80 -17.04 -16.32
N ARG A 130 -14.49 -17.20 -16.57
CA ARG A 130 -13.41 -16.32 -16.04
C ARG A 130 -13.23 -16.36 -14.52
N LEU A 131 -13.64 -17.45 -13.85
CA LEU A 131 -13.39 -17.66 -12.42
C LEU A 131 -11.91 -17.59 -12.05
N GLY A 132 -11.01 -18.02 -12.95
CA GLY A 132 -9.55 -17.89 -12.75
C GLY A 132 -9.15 -16.44 -12.48
N ASP A 133 -9.58 -15.50 -13.34
CA ASP A 133 -9.23 -14.08 -13.21
C ASP A 133 -9.68 -13.52 -11.85
N ARG A 134 -10.88 -13.91 -11.41
CA ARG A 134 -11.49 -13.44 -10.15
C ARG A 134 -10.76 -13.97 -8.93
N VAL A 135 -10.40 -15.26 -8.93
CA VAL A 135 -9.64 -15.90 -7.85
C VAL A 135 -8.24 -15.30 -7.76
N THR A 136 -7.60 -15.04 -8.89
CA THR A 136 -6.28 -14.39 -8.94
C THR A 136 -6.31 -12.97 -8.37
N ILE A 137 -7.32 -12.16 -8.71
CA ILE A 137 -7.48 -10.81 -8.17
C ILE A 137 -7.81 -10.83 -6.67
N PHE A 138 -8.65 -11.77 -6.23
CA PHE A 138 -8.93 -11.98 -4.81
C PHE A 138 -7.68 -12.36 -4.03
N PHE A 139 -6.86 -13.27 -4.57
CA PHE A 139 -5.56 -13.63 -3.99
C PHE A 139 -4.63 -12.42 -3.90
N ALA A 140 -4.56 -11.57 -4.92
CA ALA A 140 -3.78 -10.34 -4.85
C ALA A 140 -4.26 -9.40 -3.72
N GLY A 141 -5.58 -9.31 -3.50
CA GLY A 141 -6.15 -8.58 -2.36
C GLY A 141 -5.76 -9.18 -1.01
N LEU A 142 -5.80 -10.51 -0.87
CA LEU A 142 -5.35 -11.23 0.33
C LEU A 142 -3.86 -11.07 0.58
N TRP A 143 -3.05 -11.16 -0.47
CA TRP A 143 -1.62 -10.95 -0.41
C TRP A 143 -1.32 -9.55 0.11
N TRP A 144 -1.95 -8.53 -0.47
CA TRP A 144 -1.80 -7.16 -0.02
C TRP A 144 -2.24 -7.00 1.44
N ALA A 145 -3.42 -7.50 1.82
CA ALA A 145 -3.92 -7.42 3.20
C ALA A 145 -2.99 -8.14 4.20
N GLY A 146 -2.52 -9.35 3.87
CA GLY A 146 -1.66 -10.16 4.74
C GLY A 146 -0.34 -9.46 5.07
N TRP A 147 0.36 -8.97 4.04
CA TRP A 147 1.61 -8.21 4.24
C TRP A 147 1.37 -6.89 4.96
N SER A 148 0.21 -6.28 4.74
CA SER A 148 -0.14 -5.01 5.38
C SER A 148 -0.46 -5.17 6.87
N VAL A 149 -1.14 -6.24 7.26
CA VAL A 149 -1.41 -6.55 8.67
C VAL A 149 -0.10 -6.75 9.43
N TRP A 150 0.85 -7.49 8.86
CA TRP A 150 2.19 -7.62 9.42
C TRP A 150 2.87 -6.26 9.56
N THR A 151 2.83 -5.44 8.52
CA THR A 151 3.40 -4.09 8.51
C THR A 151 2.79 -3.20 9.60
N PHE A 152 1.47 -3.24 9.80
CA PHE A 152 0.79 -2.43 10.81
C PHE A 152 0.99 -2.91 12.24
N TYR A 153 1.28 -4.20 12.41
CA TYR A 153 1.68 -4.77 13.69
C TYR A 153 3.10 -4.33 14.07
N CYS A 154 4.03 -4.33 13.11
CA CYS A 154 5.39 -3.86 13.31
C CYS A 154 5.51 -2.33 13.45
N LEU A 155 4.64 -1.56 12.80
CA LEU A 155 4.62 -0.10 12.96
C LEU A 155 4.01 0.28 14.32
N GLY A 156 4.82 0.81 15.25
CA GLY A 156 4.31 1.49 16.44
C GLY A 156 3.42 2.69 16.08
N ALA A 157 2.38 2.96 16.87
CA ALA A 157 1.58 4.18 16.72
C ALA A 157 2.42 5.39 17.17
N HIS A 158 2.83 6.23 16.22
CA HIS A 158 3.61 7.43 16.52
C HIS A 158 2.70 8.66 16.46
N PRO A 159 2.54 9.40 17.57
CA PRO A 159 1.83 10.68 17.56
C PRO A 159 2.56 11.65 16.64
N GLY A 160 1.85 12.22 15.65
CA GLY A 160 2.43 13.21 14.75
C GLY A 160 2.98 14.43 15.49
N LYS A 161 3.97 15.11 14.89
CA LYS A 161 4.51 16.38 15.43
C LYS A 161 3.36 17.38 15.67
N PRO A 162 3.35 18.12 16.79
CA PRO A 162 2.32 19.11 17.06
C PRO A 162 2.30 20.17 15.96
N THR A 163 1.10 20.53 15.52
CA THR A 163 0.86 21.59 14.53
C THR A 163 1.53 22.89 15.00
N PRO A 164 2.23 23.64 14.12
CA PRO A 164 2.67 24.98 14.46
C PRO A 164 1.44 25.79 14.87
N LYS A 165 1.50 26.39 16.06
CA LYS A 165 0.46 27.33 16.50
C LYS A 165 0.63 28.56 15.62
N LEU A 166 -0.41 28.89 14.87
CA LEU A 166 -0.58 30.19 14.21
C LEU A 166 -0.55 31.31 15.25
#